data_AF-A0A060ZF36-F1
#
_entry.id   AF-A0A060ZF36-F1
#
_cell.length_a   1.000
_cell.length_b   1.000
_cell.length_c   1.000
_cell.angle_alpha   90.00
_cell.angle_beta   90.00
_cell.angle_gamma   90.00
#
_symmetry.space_group_name_H-M   'P 1'
#
loop_
_entity.id
_entity.type
_entity.pdbx_description
1 polymer ?
#
loop_
_entity_poly.entity_id
_entity_poly.type
_entity_poly.pdbx_seq_one_letter_code
_entity_poly.pdbx_strand_id
1 'polypeptide(L)'
;MLLLYVIVCVCVCVCVCVVQRNVDRELFLLFSVMDENLSWYLQRNIETYGSDQSDPDNQDFQESNNMHAVNGFMYGNLPGLDMCSGDRVFWYTFGLGTEVDIHGVYWEGNTFQRHGTTRDTLSLFPHTTAAVSMLPHTPGTYTHTHTHTHTHTHTHVVHTHTHTHTHTHTTYVHTHTLRTY
;
A
#
# COMPACT_ATOMS: atom_id res chain seq x y z
N MET A 1 -12.65 11.76 -8.23
CA MET A 1 -12.99 11.74 -6.79
C MET A 1 -11.69 11.75 -6.01
N LEU A 2 -11.40 12.78 -5.19
CA LEU A 2 -10.25 12.76 -4.29
C LEU A 2 -10.64 12.00 -3.02
N LEU A 3 -10.05 10.81 -2.81
CA LEU A 3 -10.17 10.07 -1.56
C LEU A 3 -9.04 10.51 -0.63
N LEU A 4 -9.40 11.13 0.49
CA LEU A 4 -8.49 11.53 1.57
C LEU A 4 -8.69 10.59 2.75
N TYR A 5 -7.62 9.98 3.24
CA TYR A 5 -7.64 9.15 4.44
C TYR A 5 -7.30 10.00 5.68
N VAL A 6 -7.98 9.72 6.80
CA VAL A 6 -7.74 10.38 8.09
C VAL A 6 -7.19 9.34 9.06
N ILE A 7 -6.03 9.62 9.64
CA ILE A 7 -5.41 8.75 10.65
C ILE A 7 -5.54 9.45 12.00
N VAL A 8 -6.07 8.74 12.98
CA VAL A 8 -6.15 9.21 14.37
C VAL A 8 -5.13 8.44 15.18
N CYS A 9 -4.04 9.11 15.58
CA CYS A 9 -3.05 8.53 16.48
C CYS A 9 -3.36 8.95 17.92
N VAL A 10 -3.41 7.99 18.85
CA VAL A 10 -3.52 8.31 20.28
C VAL A 10 -2.14 8.73 20.79
N CYS A 11 -1.97 10.04 20.95
CA CYS A 11 -0.72 10.62 21.41
C CYS A 11 -0.56 10.40 22.93
N VAL A 12 0.05 9.29 23.34
CA VAL A 12 0.35 9.03 24.77
C VAL A 12 1.76 9.49 25.18
N CYS A 13 2.59 10.02 24.26
CA CYS A 13 3.87 10.59 24.67
C CYS A 13 4.36 11.72 23.75
N VAL A 14 4.72 12.84 24.40
CA VAL A 14 5.18 14.11 23.85
C VAL A 14 6.27 13.92 22.79
N CYS A 15 5.95 14.18 21.52
CA CYS A 15 6.91 14.57 20.51
C CYS A 15 6.21 15.39 19.41
N VAL A 16 6.74 16.58 19.16
CA VAL A 16 6.41 17.40 17.99
C VAL A 16 6.99 16.68 16.77
N CYS A 17 6.23 15.89 16.02
CA CYS A 17 6.56 15.44 14.65
C CYS A 17 5.40 14.59 14.08
N VAL A 18 5.17 14.72 12.78
CA VAL A 18 4.12 14.08 11.96
C VAL A 18 4.30 12.55 11.81
N VAL A 19 5.30 11.94 12.47
CA VAL A 19 5.73 10.54 12.27
C VAL A 19 5.59 9.74 13.56
N GLN A 20 5.08 8.50 13.48
CA GLN A 20 4.91 7.63 14.65
C GLN A 20 6.26 7.25 15.30
N ARG A 21 6.33 7.30 16.63
CA ARG A 21 7.55 6.98 17.38
C ARG A 21 7.90 5.49 17.20
N ASN A 22 9.19 5.20 16.99
CA ASN A 22 9.73 3.84 16.81
C ASN A 22 9.29 3.12 15.52
N VAL A 23 8.93 3.90 14.50
CA VAL A 23 8.62 3.42 13.15
C VAL A 23 9.57 4.09 12.19
N ASP A 24 10.23 3.29 11.34
CA ASP A 24 11.21 3.79 10.38
C ASP A 24 10.54 4.12 9.04
N ARG A 25 9.46 3.39 8.68
CA ARG A 25 8.66 3.61 7.46
C ARG A 25 7.17 3.42 7.72
N GLU A 26 6.36 4.30 7.16
CA GLU A 26 4.90 4.20 7.15
C GLU A 26 4.43 4.12 5.70
N LEU A 27 3.66 3.07 5.38
CA LEU A 27 3.15 2.82 4.04
C LEU A 27 1.63 2.72 4.06
N PHE A 28 1.00 3.31 3.06
CA PHE A 28 -0.46 3.42 2.95
C PHE A 28 -0.92 2.69 1.70
N LEU A 29 -1.82 1.71 1.88
CA LEU A 29 -2.41 0.93 0.80
C LEU A 29 -3.93 1.00 0.90
N LEU A 30 -4.55 1.51 -0.15
CA LEU A 30 -5.98 1.55 -0.35
C LEU A 30 -6.36 0.50 -1.39
N PHE A 31 -7.06 -0.54 -0.96
CA PHE A 31 -7.66 -1.55 -1.83
C PHE A 31 -9.08 -1.12 -2.16
N SER A 32 -9.39 -1.07 -3.46
CA SER A 32 -10.72 -0.71 -3.92
C SER A 32 -10.99 -1.26 -5.32
N VAL A 33 -12.24 -1.61 -5.59
CA VAL A 33 -12.74 -1.89 -6.93
C VAL A 33 -13.45 -0.64 -7.44
N MET A 34 -12.89 -0.03 -8.47
CA MET A 34 -13.47 1.15 -9.11
C MET A 34 -14.36 0.67 -10.26
N ASP A 35 -15.67 0.73 -10.07
CA ASP A 35 -16.65 0.40 -11.09
C ASP A 35 -16.87 1.62 -12.01
N GLU A 36 -16.24 1.61 -13.19
CA GLU A 36 -16.41 2.66 -14.19
C GLU A 36 -17.80 2.67 -14.84
N ASN A 37 -18.59 1.59 -14.72
CA ASN A 37 -19.96 1.57 -15.25
C ASN A 37 -20.87 2.56 -14.50
N LEU A 38 -20.57 2.83 -13.22
CA LEU A 38 -21.29 3.82 -12.42
C LEU A 38 -20.70 5.24 -12.54
N SER A 39 -19.64 5.41 -13.33
CA SER A 39 -18.97 6.69 -13.48
C SER A 39 -19.75 7.62 -14.42
N TRP A 40 -19.80 8.91 -14.09
CA TRP A 40 -20.40 9.94 -14.97
C TRP A 40 -19.66 10.10 -16.30
N TYR A 41 -18.48 9.51 -16.43
CA TYR A 41 -17.63 9.59 -17.60
C TYR A 41 -17.74 8.38 -18.52
N LEU A 42 -18.57 7.38 -18.18
CA LEU A 42 -18.72 6.15 -18.96
C LEU A 42 -18.95 6.42 -20.45
N GLN A 43 -19.93 7.26 -20.78
CA GLN A 43 -20.25 7.58 -22.17
C GLN A 43 -19.06 8.22 -22.92
N ARG A 44 -18.37 9.16 -22.27
CA ARG A 44 -17.18 9.82 -22.85
C ARG A 44 -16.03 8.83 -23.04
N ASN A 45 -15.85 7.90 -22.10
CA ASN A 45 -14.82 6.89 -22.16
C ASN A 45 -15.08 5.91 -23.32
N ILE A 46 -16.34 5.48 -23.52
CA ILE A 46 -16.74 4.65 -24.66
C ILE A 46 -16.51 5.38 -25.99
N GLU A 47 -16.86 6.67 -26.08
CA GLU A 47 -16.64 7.45 -27.31
C GLU A 47 -15.14 7.66 -27.63
N THR A 48 -14.29 7.72 -26.61
CA THR A 48 -12.85 8.01 -26.79
C THR A 48 -12.01 6.74 -26.97
N TYR A 49 -12.34 5.67 -26.23
CA TYR A 49 -11.54 4.45 -26.13
C TYR A 49 -12.29 3.18 -26.54
N GLY A 50 -13.61 3.26 -26.71
CA GLY A 50 -14.45 2.13 -27.10
C GLY A 50 -14.31 1.76 -28.58
N SER A 51 -14.90 0.63 -28.92
CA SER A 51 -14.95 0.09 -30.29
C SER A 51 -16.40 -0.25 -30.67
N ASP A 52 -16.63 -0.66 -31.91
CA ASP A 52 -17.97 -1.08 -32.38
C ASP A 52 -18.56 -2.29 -31.61
N GLN A 53 -17.75 -2.94 -30.76
CA GLN A 53 -18.14 -4.08 -29.90
C GLN A 53 -18.41 -3.68 -28.44
N SER A 54 -18.25 -2.40 -28.08
CA SER A 54 -18.47 -1.90 -26.72
C SER A 54 -19.96 -1.74 -26.44
N ASP A 55 -20.57 -2.80 -25.91
CA ASP A 55 -21.98 -2.83 -25.49
C ASP A 55 -22.10 -2.68 -23.97
N PRO A 56 -22.70 -1.58 -23.45
CA PRO A 56 -22.89 -1.35 -22.02
C PRO A 56 -23.72 -2.43 -21.29
N ASP A 57 -24.61 -3.12 -22.01
CA ASP A 57 -25.46 -4.17 -21.43
C ASP A 57 -24.76 -5.54 -21.41
N ASN A 58 -23.61 -5.66 -22.06
CA ASN A 58 -22.84 -6.89 -22.09
C ASN A 58 -22.10 -7.10 -20.76
N GLN A 59 -22.21 -8.31 -20.20
CA GLN A 59 -21.60 -8.64 -18.91
C GLN A 59 -20.06 -8.63 -18.94
N ASP A 60 -19.44 -9.03 -20.05
CA ASP A 60 -17.98 -8.99 -20.21
C ASP A 60 -17.48 -7.53 -20.29
N PHE A 61 -18.26 -6.64 -20.91
CA PHE A 61 -17.96 -5.21 -20.92
C PHE A 61 -18.06 -4.61 -19.50
N GLN A 62 -19.13 -4.93 -18.77
CA GLN A 62 -19.29 -4.47 -17.38
C GLN A 62 -18.15 -4.94 -16.49
N GLU A 63 -17.74 -6.20 -16.60
CA GLU A 63 -16.61 -6.74 -15.85
C GLU A 63 -15.28 -6.09 -16.26
N SER A 64 -15.09 -5.79 -17.55
CA SER A 64 -13.87 -5.11 -18.02
C SER A 64 -13.70 -3.69 -17.43
N ASN A 65 -14.80 -3.06 -17.03
CA ASN A 65 -14.83 -1.74 -16.40
C ASN A 65 -14.68 -1.80 -14.86
N ASN A 66 -14.64 -3.00 -14.28
CA ASN A 66 -14.39 -3.21 -12.85
C ASN A 66 -12.89 -3.19 -12.57
N MET A 67 -12.36 -2.01 -12.25
CA MET A 67 -10.93 -1.79 -12.10
C MET A 67 -10.49 -2.10 -10.66
N HIS A 68 -9.96 -3.31 -10.45
CA HIS A 68 -9.35 -3.69 -9.17
C HIS A 68 -8.00 -2.98 -8.99
N ALA A 69 -7.96 -1.98 -8.13
CA ALA A 69 -6.80 -1.10 -7.98
C ALA A 69 -6.29 -1.03 -6.54
N VAL A 70 -4.98 -0.78 -6.41
CA VAL A 70 -4.32 -0.45 -5.15
C VAL A 70 -3.77 0.97 -5.26
N ASN A 71 -4.24 1.88 -4.41
CA ASN A 71 -3.98 3.33 -4.51
C ASN A 71 -4.34 3.93 -5.90
N GLY A 72 -5.26 3.31 -6.64
CA GLY A 72 -5.61 3.70 -8.01
C GLY A 72 -4.65 3.17 -9.09
N PHE A 73 -3.62 2.40 -8.71
CA PHE A 73 -2.72 1.73 -9.64
C PHE A 73 -3.11 0.26 -9.80
N MET A 74 -2.85 -0.30 -10.98
CA MET A 74 -3.18 -1.67 -11.34
C MET A 74 -1.95 -2.42 -11.87
N TYR A 75 -2.02 -3.75 -11.87
CA TYR A 75 -1.02 -4.64 -12.51
C TYR A 75 0.44 -4.37 -12.09
N GLY A 76 0.70 -4.11 -10.81
CA GLY A 76 2.07 -3.95 -10.29
C GLY A 76 2.70 -2.58 -10.55
N ASN A 77 1.97 -1.63 -11.11
CA ASN A 77 2.49 -0.31 -11.46
C ASN A 77 2.57 0.68 -10.29
N LEU A 78 2.33 0.25 -9.04
CA LEU A 78 2.34 1.12 -7.86
C LEU A 78 3.80 1.44 -7.46
N PRO A 79 4.27 2.69 -7.59
CA PRO A 79 5.62 3.06 -7.16
C PRO A 79 5.68 3.36 -5.66
N GLY A 80 6.89 3.39 -5.10
CA GLY A 80 7.15 3.96 -3.78
C GLY A 80 6.95 3.01 -2.59
N LEU A 81 6.99 1.71 -2.83
CA LEU A 81 6.98 0.68 -1.77
C LEU A 81 8.38 0.19 -1.42
N ASP A 82 9.36 1.08 -1.39
CA ASP A 82 10.75 0.74 -1.08
C ASP A 82 11.03 0.85 0.42
N MET A 83 11.71 -0.15 0.96
CA MET A 83 12.14 -0.19 2.37
C MET A 83 13.52 -0.83 2.51
N CYS A 84 14.16 -0.66 3.67
CA CYS A 84 15.43 -1.33 3.96
C CYS A 84 15.19 -2.60 4.81
N SER A 85 16.03 -3.61 4.61
CA SER A 85 16.11 -4.73 5.56
C SER A 85 16.48 -4.21 6.95
N GLY A 86 15.66 -4.56 7.95
CA GLY A 86 15.78 -4.13 9.35
C GLY A 86 14.88 -2.95 9.74
N ASP A 87 14.19 -2.31 8.80
CA ASP A 87 13.28 -1.20 9.10
C ASP A 87 12.05 -1.67 9.87
N ARG A 88 11.62 -0.95 10.91
CA ARG A 88 10.28 -1.13 11.48
C ARG A 88 9.27 -0.46 10.57
N VAL A 89 8.55 -1.27 9.81
CA VAL A 89 7.56 -0.81 8.82
C VAL A 89 6.16 -0.95 9.40
N PHE A 90 5.37 0.11 9.32
CA PHE A 90 3.93 0.07 9.58
C PHE A 90 3.17 0.18 8.27
N TRP A 91 2.30 -0.80 8.03
CA TRP A 91 1.38 -0.81 6.90
C TRP A 91 0.00 -0.38 7.40
N TYR A 92 -0.52 0.70 6.83
CA TYR A 92 -1.90 1.15 7.00
C TYR A 92 -2.68 0.75 5.76
N THR A 93 -3.60 -0.18 5.94
CA THR A 93 -4.40 -0.75 4.86
C THR A 93 -5.86 -0.36 5.00
N PHE A 94 -6.49 -0.03 3.89
CA PHE A 94 -7.88 0.42 3.81
C PHE A 94 -8.60 -0.43 2.78
N GLY A 95 -9.73 -1.02 3.14
CA GLY A 95 -10.66 -1.64 2.19
C GLY A 95 -11.82 -0.68 1.91
N LEU A 96 -12.00 -0.26 0.67
CA LEU A 96 -13.15 0.53 0.24
C LEU A 96 -13.91 -0.21 -0.86
N GLY A 97 -15.23 -0.19 -0.76
CA GLY A 97 -16.11 -0.87 -1.70
C GLY A 97 -17.47 -1.14 -1.10
N THR A 98 -18.20 -2.02 -1.76
CA THR A 98 -19.51 -2.56 -1.39
C THR A 98 -19.36 -3.86 -0.59
N GLU A 99 -20.45 -4.45 -0.10
CA GLU A 99 -20.43 -5.64 0.78
C GLU A 99 -19.72 -6.87 0.19
N VAL A 100 -19.58 -6.95 -1.14
CA VAL A 100 -18.89 -8.05 -1.81
C VAL A 100 -17.36 -7.87 -1.88
N ASP A 101 -16.86 -6.70 -1.48
CA ASP A 101 -15.45 -6.31 -1.57
C ASP A 101 -14.61 -6.77 -0.38
N ILE A 102 -14.42 -8.09 -0.26
CA ILE A 102 -13.50 -8.69 0.71
C ILE A 102 -12.13 -8.88 0.05
N HIS A 103 -11.12 -8.21 0.62
CA HIS A 103 -9.76 -8.19 0.12
C HIS A 103 -8.85 -9.05 1.00
N GLY A 104 -8.18 -10.03 0.40
CA GLY A 104 -7.11 -10.80 1.02
C GLY A 104 -5.75 -10.27 0.57
N VAL A 105 -5.01 -9.62 1.46
CA VAL A 105 -3.68 -9.09 1.17
C VAL A 105 -2.63 -10.04 1.72
N TYR A 106 -1.86 -10.65 0.84
CA TYR A 106 -0.77 -11.56 1.18
C TYR A 106 0.58 -10.88 0.95
N TRP A 107 1.44 -10.89 1.97
CA TRP A 107 2.82 -10.43 1.88
C TRP A 107 3.74 -11.63 1.61
N GLU A 108 4.19 -11.79 0.36
CA GLU A 108 5.08 -12.90 0.01
C GLU A 108 6.43 -12.79 0.72
N GLY A 109 6.89 -13.90 1.30
CA GLY A 109 8.19 -14.00 1.95
C GLY A 109 8.34 -13.19 3.24
N ASN A 110 7.30 -12.50 3.68
CA ASN A 110 7.31 -11.64 4.87
C ASN A 110 6.09 -11.90 5.76
N THR A 111 6.26 -11.65 7.05
CA THR A 111 5.17 -11.77 8.02
C THR A 111 5.03 -10.48 8.79
N PHE A 112 3.80 -10.17 9.19
CA PHE A 112 3.49 -9.02 10.04
C PHE A 112 2.92 -9.48 11.38
N GLN A 113 3.02 -8.61 12.38
CA GLN A 113 2.42 -8.75 13.69
C GLN A 113 1.13 -7.93 13.76
N ARG A 114 0.05 -8.57 14.22
CA ARG A 114 -1.24 -7.93 14.47
C ARG A 114 -1.87 -8.52 15.72
N HIS A 115 -2.20 -7.68 16.70
CA HIS A 115 -2.78 -8.08 17.99
C HIS A 115 -2.01 -9.24 18.69
N GLY A 116 -0.67 -9.24 18.60
CA GLY A 116 0.18 -10.27 19.22
C GLY A 116 0.23 -11.61 18.46
N THR A 117 -0.33 -11.67 17.25
CA THR A 117 -0.24 -12.83 16.36
C THR A 117 0.57 -12.51 15.12
N THR A 118 1.42 -13.45 14.71
CA THR A 118 2.16 -13.38 13.44
C THR A 118 1.33 -13.99 12.32
N ARG A 119 1.14 -13.24 11.23
CA ARG A 119 0.43 -13.68 10.02
C ARG A 119 1.13 -13.14 8.78
N ASP A 120 0.83 -13.74 7.64
CA ASP A 120 1.29 -13.32 6.31
C ASP A 120 0.14 -12.76 5.45
N THR A 121 -1.09 -13.03 5.86
CA THR A 121 -2.32 -12.68 5.13
C THR A 121 -3.25 -11.82 5.98
N LEU A 122 -3.71 -10.70 5.43
CA LEU A 122 -4.65 -9.77 6.06
C LEU A 122 -5.96 -9.75 5.27
N SER A 123 -7.06 -10.07 5.94
CA SER A 123 -8.41 -9.87 5.38
C SER A 123 -8.90 -8.47 5.73
N LEU A 124 -9.30 -7.71 4.71
CA LEU A 124 -9.94 -6.40 4.82
C LEU A 124 -11.37 -6.51 4.32
N PHE A 125 -12.28 -5.94 5.10
CA PHE A 125 -13.69 -5.84 4.75
C PHE A 125 -14.00 -4.43 4.21
N PRO A 126 -15.13 -4.26 3.52
CA PRO A 126 -15.56 -2.96 3.02
C PRO A 126 -15.65 -1.91 4.13
N HIS A 127 -15.14 -0.72 3.85
CA HIS A 127 -15.05 0.42 4.78
C HIS A 127 -14.27 0.13 6.06
N THR A 128 -13.36 -0.86 6.04
CA THR A 128 -12.50 -1.17 7.19
C THR A 128 -11.07 -0.73 6.99
N THR A 129 -10.40 -0.48 8.12
CA THR A 129 -8.99 -0.10 8.16
C THR A 129 -8.24 -1.06 9.07
N ALA A 130 -7.04 -1.47 8.68
CA ALA A 130 -6.16 -2.26 9.52
C ALA A 130 -4.73 -1.74 9.45
N ALA A 131 -4.12 -1.57 10.62
CA ALA A 131 -2.71 -1.27 10.77
C ALA A 131 -1.96 -2.54 11.21
N VAL A 132 -0.86 -2.86 10.53
CA VAL A 132 -0.01 -4.01 10.85
C VAL A 132 1.46 -3.61 10.88
N SER A 133 2.24 -4.22 11.78
CA SER A 133 3.67 -3.95 11.88
C SER A 133 4.48 -5.09 11.27
N MET A 134 5.49 -4.74 10.48
CA MET A 134 6.37 -5.67 9.78
C MET A 134 7.82 -5.33 10.06
N LEU A 135 8.66 -6.36 10.14
CA LEU A 135 10.12 -6.24 10.20
C LEU A 135 10.71 -7.10 9.08
N PRO A 136 11.03 -6.50 7.92
CA PRO A 136 11.61 -7.23 6.80
C PRO A 136 13.08 -7.55 7.10
N HIS A 137 13.46 -8.82 7.04
CA HIS A 137 14.83 -9.26 7.34
C HIS A 137 15.63 -9.56 6.08
N THR A 138 14.97 -10.05 5.04
CA THR A 138 15.65 -10.50 3.82
C THR A 138 15.54 -9.41 2.75
N PRO A 139 16.68 -8.92 2.21
CA PRO A 139 16.69 -8.08 1.02
C PRO A 139 16.20 -8.85 -0.20
N GLY A 140 15.47 -8.21 -1.09
CA GLY A 140 14.85 -8.86 -2.24
C GLY A 140 13.71 -8.05 -2.82
N THR A 141 13.17 -8.53 -3.94
CA THR A 141 11.92 -7.99 -4.49
C THR A 141 10.82 -8.99 -4.20
N TYR A 142 9.75 -8.52 -3.59
CA TYR A 142 8.65 -9.35 -3.10
C TYR A 142 7.35 -8.87 -3.73
N THR A 143 6.44 -9.80 -3.99
CA THR A 143 5.11 -9.44 -4.48
C THR A 143 4.10 -9.50 -3.35
N HIS A 144 3.19 -8.53 -3.33
CA HIS A 144 1.95 -8.69 -2.60
C HIS A 144 0.94 -9.26 -3.56
N THR A 145 0.24 -10.30 -3.12
CA THR A 145 -0.91 -10.80 -3.86
C THR A 145 -2.16 -10.28 -3.16
N HIS A 146 -2.94 -9.53 -3.90
CA HIS A 146 -4.28 -9.13 -3.50
C HIS A 146 -5.29 -10.06 -4.16
N THR A 147 -6.10 -10.74 -3.36
CA THR A 147 -7.21 -11.56 -3.81
C THR A 147 -8.53 -10.93 -3.43
N HIS A 148 -9.45 -10.92 -4.40
CA HIS A 148 -10.82 -10.46 -4.21
C HIS A 148 -11.78 -11.66 -4.26
N THR A 149 -12.64 -11.81 -3.26
CA THR A 149 -13.48 -13.02 -3.06
C THR A 149 -14.43 -13.34 -4.20
N HIS A 150 -14.86 -12.35 -5.00
CA HIS A 150 -15.87 -12.58 -6.03
C HIS A 150 -15.31 -12.93 -7.42
N THR A 151 -14.07 -12.56 -7.73
CA THR A 151 -13.59 -12.51 -9.12
C THR A 151 -12.30 -13.27 -9.38
N HIS A 152 -11.67 -13.89 -8.37
CA HIS A 152 -10.34 -14.52 -8.52
C HIS A 152 -9.29 -13.58 -9.16
N THR A 153 -9.48 -12.26 -9.08
CA THR A 153 -8.54 -11.30 -9.67
C THR A 153 -7.35 -11.14 -8.75
N HIS A 154 -6.17 -11.53 -9.25
CA HIS A 154 -4.90 -11.32 -8.59
C HIS A 154 -4.34 -9.97 -9.02
N THR A 155 -4.41 -8.97 -8.15
CA THR A 155 -3.61 -7.75 -8.34
C THR A 155 -2.28 -7.97 -7.66
N HIS A 156 -1.21 -7.92 -8.46
CA HIS A 156 0.15 -7.96 -7.96
C HIS A 156 0.60 -6.55 -7.62
N VAL A 157 1.21 -6.37 -6.45
CA VAL A 157 1.90 -5.13 -6.09
C VAL A 157 3.33 -5.48 -5.71
N VAL A 158 4.30 -4.92 -6.41
CA VAL A 158 5.71 -5.24 -6.18
C VAL A 158 6.30 -4.26 -5.16
N HIS A 159 7.08 -4.78 -4.21
CA HIS A 159 7.86 -3.96 -3.30
C HIS A 159 9.30 -4.46 -3.24
N THR A 160 10.24 -3.56 -2.99
CA THR A 160 11.67 -3.89 -2.98
C THR A 160 12.28 -3.57 -1.63
N HIS A 161 12.92 -4.59 -1.06
CA HIS A 161 13.76 -4.47 0.12
C HIS A 161 15.20 -4.27 -0.32
N THR A 162 15.72 -3.09 -0.02
CA THR A 162 17.13 -2.75 -0.27
C THR A 162 18.01 -3.16 0.91
N HIS A 163 19.31 -3.27 0.67
CA HIS A 163 20.28 -3.55 1.73
C HIS A 163 20.24 -2.47 2.82
N THR A 164 20.42 -2.90 4.06
CA THR A 164 20.50 -2.02 5.23
C THR A 164 21.54 -0.92 4.99
N HIS A 165 21.18 0.34 5.24
CA HIS A 165 22.15 1.44 5.24
C HIS A 165 23.27 1.10 6.23
N THR A 166 24.46 0.78 5.71
CA THR A 166 25.65 0.68 6.56
C THR A 166 25.99 2.10 6.98
N HIS A 167 25.65 2.48 8.21
CA HIS A 167 26.02 3.77 8.76
C HIS A 167 27.55 3.82 8.86
N THR A 168 28.23 4.33 7.84
CA THR A 168 29.67 4.58 7.88
C THR A 168 29.87 5.79 8.80
N HIS A 169 30.10 5.51 10.08
CA HIS A 169 30.41 6.53 11.07
C HIS A 169 31.78 7.13 10.72
N THR A 170 31.77 8.17 9.88
CA THR A 170 32.98 8.95 9.59
C THR A 170 33.26 9.79 10.84
N THR A 171 34.12 9.30 11.73
CA THR A 171 34.58 10.08 12.89
C THR A 171 35.40 11.27 12.38
N TYR A 172 34.76 12.42 12.26
CA TYR A 172 35.46 13.70 12.11
C TYR A 172 36.13 14.03 13.46
N VAL A 173 37.43 13.76 13.57
CA VAL A 173 38.23 14.20 14.70
C VAL A 173 38.58 15.67 14.47
N HIS A 174 37.77 16.59 15.02
CA HIS A 174 38.06 18.01 14.93
C HIS A 174 39.16 18.37 15.94
N THR A 175 40.39 18.57 15.47
CA THR A 175 41.50 19.13 16.27
C THR A 175 41.38 20.65 16.26
N HIS A 176 41.03 21.26 17.40
CA HIS A 176 41.09 22.71 17.57
C HIS A 176 42.46 23.11 18.11
N THR A 177 43.25 23.83 17.30
CA THR A 177 44.44 24.56 17.73
C THR A 177 44.02 25.98 18.15
N LEU A 178 44.14 26.30 19.45
CA LEU A 178 43.93 27.66 19.97
C LEU A 178 45.14 28.53 19.60
N ARG A 179 44.92 29.59 18.82
CA ARG A 179 45.86 30.73 18.71
C ARG A 179 45.30 31.89 19.53
N THR A 180 46.00 32.21 20.61
CA THR A 180 45.89 33.44 21.40
C THR A 180 46.44 34.63 20.61
N TYR A 181 45.69 35.74 20.61
CA TYR A 181 46.23 37.10 20.49
C TYR A 181 45.75 37.88 21.71
#